data_AF-A0A9W9FC58-F1
#
_entry.id   AF-A0A9W9FC58-F1
#
_cell.length_a   1.000
_cell.length_b   1.000
_cell.length_c   1.000
_cell.angle_alpha   90.00
_cell.angle_beta   90.00
_cell.angle_gamma   90.00
#
_symmetry.space_group_name_H-M   'P 1'
#
loop_
_entity.id
_entity.type
_entity.pdbx_description
1 polymer ?
#
loop_
_entity_poly.entity_id
_entity_poly.type
_entity_poly.pdbx_seq_one_letter_code
_entity_poly.pdbx_strand_id
1 'polypeptide(L)'
;MSTIEISDTASISSRQSELPEDDTPQWNLFLDCLVDRIRAFAMGIRGKEAEEDPLTPDQFLDLEERLQGRDADMSHAEMIIYAKQTRLNILPPELIYQLLDRLFNFQREDEENLDLVSLHTLHSLRQASPQIYEIVEEYMSDSAQKWIKFKEYELDFYRNRDHVRDDPAGPWQLDVYKIPDLDKTRVPIQAITSCCECFAILDEFSLISAEGFDSNGKSFLAWAIEKNHQFGTNWIIDQVPAESEFWKPGSEVGEENHALRLLVEASNSDGFHRLWSKLIVADALETSDLDWMHSDYYKLKLCTFVTGELANIFLDDHEINIGDVGKYYLDSPQSRDGERPLRTDDDPSPVTTSWHEAAKYNPNENILIFLDEHSGIDPNIRNRLGLTPIMYAAEGENSIAVQWLSLYADPLVTLPSRPETQFPYALKAVAQNHSYNSDTMWEAMLDALPTEAFDDFLMAQKMFNFIIDGLWAAGFEPRDPHPQPPLPENRIITMFLAAEKCQQLTNRLPERWEDSLEQVSVTARARNFGYSFLPPSMIRRRYEANTKPGRPELPKPKPTDDLFTNFASLFRRRPQGL
;
A
#
# COMPACT_ATOMS: atom_id res chain seq x y z
N MET A 1 -4.32 13.10 13.59
CA MET A 1 -4.82 13.68 12.32
C MET A 1 -5.35 15.07 12.61
N SER A 2 -4.50 16.08 12.48
CA SER A 2 -4.88 17.49 12.51
C SER A 2 -5.14 17.92 11.06
N THR A 3 -6.40 18.17 10.74
CA THR A 3 -6.81 18.80 9.49
C THR A 3 -6.25 20.22 9.44
N ILE A 4 -5.25 20.42 8.58
CA ILE A 4 -4.87 21.75 8.10
C ILE A 4 -5.89 22.09 7.02
N GLU A 5 -6.77 23.04 7.31
CA GLU A 5 -7.57 23.72 6.31
C GLU A 5 -6.63 24.48 5.37
N ILE A 6 -6.47 23.99 4.14
CA ILE A 6 -5.84 24.75 3.07
C ILE A 6 -6.92 25.68 2.53
N SER A 7 -6.86 26.94 2.94
CA SER A 7 -7.65 28.01 2.37
C SER A 7 -7.28 28.20 0.89
N ASP A 8 -8.30 28.21 0.03
CA ASP A 8 -8.24 28.74 -1.34
C ASP A 8 -7.76 30.19 -1.34
N THR A 9 -6.45 30.39 -1.42
CA THR A 9 -5.77 31.53 -2.05
C THR A 9 -4.28 31.18 -2.18
N ALA A 10 -3.92 30.35 -3.16
CA ALA A 10 -2.60 30.49 -3.75
C ALA A 10 -2.64 31.76 -4.59
N SER A 11 -2.38 32.90 -3.95
CA SER A 11 -1.99 34.10 -4.67
C SER A 11 -0.76 33.73 -5.49
N ILE A 12 -0.93 33.71 -6.81
CA ILE A 12 0.19 33.93 -7.72
C ILE A 12 0.74 35.29 -7.30
N SER A 13 1.82 35.25 -6.52
CA SER A 13 2.61 36.42 -6.19
C SER A 13 2.98 37.08 -7.51
N SER A 14 2.39 38.25 -7.76
CA SER A 14 2.79 39.15 -8.82
C SER A 14 4.22 39.63 -8.53
N ARG A 15 5.21 38.80 -8.83
CA ARG A 15 6.53 39.28 -9.23
C ARG A 15 6.36 39.85 -10.63
N GLN A 16 5.79 41.06 -10.70
CA GLN A 16 6.21 42.02 -11.71
C GLN A 16 7.63 42.46 -11.31
N SER A 17 8.62 41.58 -11.52
CA SER A 17 9.98 42.06 -11.73
C SER A 17 9.96 42.68 -13.12
N GLU A 18 10.31 43.97 -13.20
CA GLU A 18 10.69 44.63 -14.44
C GLU A 18 11.73 43.74 -15.13
N LEU A 19 11.27 42.94 -16.09
CA LEU A 19 12.14 42.24 -17.02
C LEU A 19 12.81 43.34 -17.86
N PRO A 20 14.12 43.22 -18.15
CA PRO A 20 14.79 44.15 -19.04
C PRO A 20 14.00 44.23 -20.36
N GLU A 21 13.89 45.40 -20.96
CA GLU A 21 13.48 45.59 -22.36
C GLU A 21 14.55 45.00 -23.30
N ASP A 22 14.83 43.71 -23.14
CA ASP A 22 15.67 42.93 -24.03
C ASP A 22 14.76 42.41 -25.15
N ASP A 23 15.21 42.58 -26.40
CA ASP A 23 14.58 42.15 -27.66
C ASP A 23 14.43 40.62 -27.70
N THR A 24 13.70 40.04 -26.75
CA THR A 24 13.42 38.61 -26.70
C THR A 24 12.29 38.38 -27.70
N PRO A 25 12.54 37.67 -28.82
CA PRO A 25 11.53 37.48 -29.86
C PRO A 25 10.24 36.89 -29.25
N GLN A 26 9.07 37.40 -29.63
CA GLN A 26 7.76 36.90 -29.16
C GLN A 26 7.60 35.38 -29.32
N TRP A 27 8.27 34.81 -30.34
CA TRP A 27 8.42 33.38 -30.53
C TRP A 27 8.96 32.65 -29.28
N ASN A 28 9.98 33.19 -28.63
CA ASN A 28 10.57 32.58 -27.44
C ASN A 28 9.59 32.56 -26.27
N LEU A 29 8.82 33.64 -26.08
CA LEU A 29 7.81 33.73 -25.03
C LEU A 29 6.66 32.73 -25.26
N PHE A 30 6.26 32.53 -26.52
CA PHE A 30 5.28 31.50 -26.89
C PHE A 30 5.80 30.09 -26.61
N LEU A 31 7.06 29.80 -26.97
CA LEU A 31 7.70 28.51 -26.63
C LEU A 31 7.76 28.28 -25.12
N ASP A 32 8.06 29.30 -24.33
CA ASP A 32 8.07 29.19 -22.85
C ASP A 32 6.66 28.89 -22.30
N CYS A 33 5.62 29.54 -22.84
CA CYS A 33 4.23 29.19 -22.50
C CYS A 33 3.86 27.75 -22.86
N LEU A 34 4.37 27.23 -23.98
CA LEU A 34 4.19 25.83 -24.36
C LEU A 34 4.92 24.89 -23.40
N VAL A 35 6.17 25.18 -23.04
CA VAL A 35 6.95 24.41 -22.05
C VAL A 35 6.23 24.33 -20.71
N ASP A 36 5.76 25.47 -20.19
CA ASP A 36 5.03 25.53 -18.92
C ASP A 36 3.72 24.74 -18.97
N ARG A 37 3.01 24.80 -20.10
CA ARG A 37 1.81 23.98 -20.31
C ARG A 37 2.14 22.50 -20.29
N ILE A 38 3.17 22.07 -21.02
CA ILE A 38 3.56 20.66 -21.09
C ILE A 38 3.97 20.16 -19.69
N ARG A 39 4.73 20.96 -18.93
CA ARG A 39 5.09 20.64 -17.54
C ARG A 39 3.86 20.52 -16.63
N ALA A 40 2.90 21.45 -16.75
CA ALA A 40 1.67 21.38 -15.96
C ALA A 40 0.83 20.14 -16.30
N PHE A 41 0.75 19.80 -17.60
CA PHE A 41 0.09 18.60 -18.08
C PHE A 41 0.74 17.33 -17.53
N ALA A 42 2.08 17.24 -17.59
CA ALA A 42 2.85 16.12 -17.07
C ALA A 42 2.64 15.94 -15.56
N MET A 43 2.59 17.04 -14.79
CA MET A 43 2.32 17.00 -13.35
C MET A 43 0.86 16.64 -12.99
N GLY A 44 0.03 16.27 -13.95
CA GLY A 44 -1.38 15.97 -13.72
C GLY A 44 -2.19 17.17 -13.22
N ILE A 45 -1.64 18.38 -13.34
CA ILE A 45 -2.35 19.64 -13.05
C ILE A 45 -3.29 19.87 -14.22
N ARG A 46 -4.38 19.11 -14.26
CA ARG A 46 -5.52 19.40 -15.10
C ARG A 46 -6.11 20.70 -14.58
N GLY A 47 -5.64 21.82 -15.14
CA GLY A 47 -6.50 23.00 -15.21
C GLY A 47 -7.85 22.54 -15.78
N LYS A 48 -8.95 23.18 -15.37
CA LYS A 48 -10.20 23.04 -16.13
C LYS A 48 -9.84 23.43 -17.57
N GLU A 49 -9.56 22.44 -18.41
CA GLU A 49 -9.36 22.62 -19.83
C GLU A 49 -10.70 23.22 -20.25
N ALA A 50 -10.70 24.54 -20.49
CA ALA A 50 -11.79 25.14 -21.19
C ALA A 50 -11.94 24.31 -22.48
N GLU A 51 -13.18 23.96 -22.83
CA GLU A 51 -13.56 23.34 -24.10
C GLU A 51 -13.25 24.30 -25.27
N GLU A 52 -12.00 24.77 -25.35
CA GLU A 52 -11.52 25.59 -26.44
C GLU A 52 -11.17 24.66 -27.60
N ASP A 53 -11.64 25.03 -28.78
CA ASP A 53 -11.39 24.26 -29.97
C ASP A 53 -9.87 24.21 -30.25
N PRO A 54 -9.30 23.02 -30.50
CA PRO A 54 -7.89 22.87 -30.81
C PRO A 54 -7.56 23.60 -32.12
N LEU A 55 -6.36 24.19 -32.20
CA LEU A 55 -5.90 24.81 -33.44
C LEU A 55 -5.84 23.76 -34.57
N THR A 56 -6.26 24.15 -35.77
CA THR A 56 -5.99 23.39 -36.99
C THR A 56 -4.54 23.60 -37.44
N PRO A 57 -3.97 22.70 -38.27
CA PRO A 57 -2.63 22.91 -38.84
C PRO A 57 -2.47 24.26 -39.56
N ASP A 58 -3.50 24.72 -40.27
CA ASP A 58 -3.48 26.01 -40.97
C ASP A 58 -3.48 27.20 -39.98
N GLN A 59 -4.23 27.10 -38.88
CA GLN A 59 -4.22 28.12 -37.83
C GLN A 59 -2.88 28.18 -37.11
N PHE A 60 -2.19 27.04 -36.96
CA PHE A 60 -0.86 27.01 -36.39
C PHE A 60 0.18 27.67 -37.31
N LEU A 61 0.11 27.45 -38.63
CA LEU A 61 1.01 28.10 -39.59
C LEU A 61 0.83 29.63 -39.61
N ASP A 62 -0.42 30.12 -39.55
CA ASP A 62 -0.69 31.57 -39.43
C ASP A 62 -0.12 32.14 -38.12
N LEU A 63 -0.25 31.41 -37.01
CA LEU A 63 0.32 31.78 -35.73
C LEU A 63 1.85 31.84 -35.78
N GLU A 64 2.49 30.86 -36.42
CA GLU A 64 3.94 30.80 -36.60
C GLU A 64 4.46 31.99 -37.42
N GLU A 65 3.84 32.28 -38.57
CA GLU A 65 4.22 33.41 -39.43
C GLU A 65 4.08 34.75 -38.67
N ARG A 66 3.01 34.89 -37.88
CA ARG A 66 2.79 36.07 -37.03
C ARG A 66 3.87 36.23 -35.97
N LEU A 67 4.20 35.16 -35.24
CA LEU A 67 5.18 35.22 -34.15
C LEU A 67 6.63 35.37 -34.65
N GLN A 68 6.93 34.95 -35.88
CA GLN A 68 8.23 35.16 -36.54
C GLN A 68 8.34 36.56 -37.19
N GLY A 69 7.22 37.21 -37.50
CA GLY A 69 7.18 38.57 -38.03
C GLY A 69 7.62 39.63 -37.03
N ARG A 70 8.29 40.69 -37.49
CA ARG A 70 8.76 41.79 -36.63
C ARG A 70 7.66 42.74 -36.12
N ASP A 71 6.45 42.64 -36.67
CA ASP A 71 5.34 43.59 -36.43
C ASP A 71 4.16 43.01 -35.65
N ALA A 72 4.27 41.79 -35.11
CA ALA A 72 3.21 41.25 -34.27
C ALA A 72 3.31 41.87 -32.86
N ASP A 73 2.25 42.56 -32.41
CA ASP A 73 2.02 42.88 -30.99
C ASP A 73 1.05 41.81 -30.45
N MET A 74 1.56 40.66 -30.02
CA MET A 74 0.76 39.66 -29.32
C MET A 74 0.96 39.78 -27.81
N SER A 75 -0.14 39.87 -27.07
CA SER A 75 -0.07 39.92 -25.61
C SER A 75 0.30 38.55 -25.02
N HIS A 76 0.96 38.55 -23.87
CA HIS A 76 1.31 37.31 -23.16
C HIS A 76 0.07 36.44 -22.84
N ALA A 77 -1.08 37.06 -22.56
CA ALA A 77 -2.34 36.36 -22.32
C ALA A 77 -2.85 35.61 -23.58
N GLU A 78 -2.72 36.22 -24.76
CA GLU A 78 -3.04 35.57 -26.02
C GLU A 78 -2.08 34.40 -26.31
N MET A 79 -0.78 34.56 -26.03
CA MET A 79 0.19 33.47 -26.17
C MET A 79 -0.16 32.27 -25.28
N ILE A 80 -0.58 32.50 -24.04
CA ILE A 80 -1.04 31.42 -23.15
C ILE A 80 -2.27 30.70 -23.71
N ILE A 81 -3.21 31.43 -24.30
CA ILE A 81 -4.41 30.85 -24.93
C ILE A 81 -4.02 30.00 -26.13
N TYR A 82 -3.22 30.53 -27.05
CA TYR A 82 -2.74 29.76 -28.21
C TYR A 82 -1.91 28.55 -27.78
N ALA A 83 -1.04 28.71 -26.78
CA ALA A 83 -0.26 27.61 -26.22
C ALA A 83 -1.17 26.52 -25.66
N LYS A 84 -2.34 26.86 -25.08
CA LYS A 84 -3.39 25.90 -24.62
C LYS A 84 -4.19 25.24 -25.73
N GLN A 85 -4.38 25.91 -26.86
CA GLN A 85 -5.12 25.36 -28.00
C GLN A 85 -4.25 24.50 -28.93
N THR A 86 -2.92 24.68 -28.89
CA THR A 86 -1.97 23.97 -29.75
C THR A 86 -1.89 22.49 -29.36
N ARG A 87 -2.18 21.55 -30.26
CA ARG A 87 -1.95 20.13 -29.99
C ARG A 87 -0.49 19.75 -30.31
N LEU A 88 0.13 18.93 -29.49
CA LEU A 88 1.53 18.54 -29.71
C LEU A 88 1.73 17.75 -31.02
N ASN A 89 0.72 17.01 -31.46
CA ASN A 89 0.79 16.18 -32.67
C ASN A 89 0.62 16.97 -33.98
N ILE A 90 0.32 18.27 -33.91
CA ILE A 90 0.30 19.16 -35.10
C ILE A 90 1.57 20.00 -35.21
N LEU A 91 2.46 19.96 -34.21
CA LEU A 91 3.70 20.71 -34.23
C LEU A 91 4.67 20.08 -35.24
N PRO A 92 5.35 20.90 -36.06
CA PRO A 92 6.44 20.41 -36.90
C PRO A 92 7.61 19.89 -36.04
N PRO A 93 8.35 18.86 -36.50
CA PRO A 93 9.42 18.24 -35.71
C PRO A 93 10.47 19.21 -35.19
N GLU A 94 10.84 20.22 -35.99
CA GLU A 94 11.84 21.23 -35.64
C GLU A 94 11.43 22.05 -34.41
N LEU A 95 10.13 22.27 -34.21
CA LEU A 95 9.63 22.97 -33.04
C LEU A 95 9.55 22.06 -31.81
N ILE A 96 9.27 20.77 -32.01
CA ILE A 96 9.37 19.79 -30.94
C ILE A 96 10.81 19.73 -30.43
N TYR A 97 11.80 19.70 -31.33
CA TYR A 97 13.22 19.78 -30.95
C TYR A 97 13.56 21.06 -30.16
N GLN A 98 13.06 22.23 -30.58
CA GLN A 98 13.26 23.48 -29.82
C GLN A 98 12.60 23.44 -28.44
N LEU A 99 11.42 22.85 -28.31
CA LEU A 99 10.73 22.68 -27.03
C LEU A 99 11.52 21.73 -26.12
N LEU A 100 12.04 20.63 -26.66
CA LEU A 100 12.89 19.69 -25.93
C LEU A 100 14.18 20.38 -25.47
N ASP A 101 14.86 21.14 -26.33
CA ASP A 101 16.03 21.93 -25.97
C ASP A 101 15.76 22.91 -24.83
N ARG A 102 14.57 23.53 -24.78
CA ARG A 102 14.18 24.41 -23.68
C ARG A 102 13.82 23.65 -22.40
N LEU A 103 13.19 22.49 -22.52
CA LEU A 103 12.80 21.65 -21.39
C LEU A 103 14.02 21.08 -20.67
N PHE A 104 15.03 20.64 -21.42
CA PHE A 104 16.19 19.93 -20.89
C PHE A 104 17.45 20.79 -20.79
N ASN A 105 17.49 21.91 -21.52
CA ASN A 105 18.58 22.89 -21.50
C ASN A 105 19.98 22.25 -21.66
N PHE A 106 20.08 21.17 -22.44
CA PHE A 106 21.32 20.37 -22.57
C PHE A 106 22.51 21.12 -23.17
N GLN A 107 22.31 22.35 -23.66
CA GLN A 107 23.34 23.16 -24.30
C GLN A 107 24.04 24.16 -23.37
N ARG A 108 23.53 24.38 -22.15
CA ARG A 108 24.18 25.30 -21.21
C ARG A 108 25.08 24.52 -20.26
N GLU A 109 26.39 24.71 -20.42
CA GLU A 109 27.45 24.18 -19.54
C GLU A 109 27.27 24.58 -18.05
N ASP A 110 26.40 25.57 -17.77
CA ASP A 110 26.30 26.24 -16.47
C ASP A 110 25.06 25.84 -15.64
N GLU A 111 24.04 25.19 -16.23
CA GLU A 111 22.75 24.90 -15.58
C GLU A 111 22.23 23.49 -15.92
N GLU A 112 23.00 22.49 -15.50
CA GLU A 112 22.70 21.07 -15.72
C GLU A 112 21.74 20.51 -14.67
N ASN A 113 20.42 20.67 -14.86
CA ASN A 113 19.47 19.98 -13.99
C ASN A 113 18.35 19.34 -14.82
N LEU A 114 18.58 18.10 -15.27
CA LEU A 114 17.48 17.19 -15.58
C LEU A 114 16.72 16.95 -14.28
N ASP A 115 15.64 17.70 -14.05
CA ASP A 115 14.78 17.51 -12.90
C ASP A 115 13.69 16.45 -13.18
N LEU A 116 13.04 15.98 -12.11
CA LEU A 116 11.99 14.99 -12.21
C LEU A 116 10.80 15.46 -13.06
N VAL A 117 10.48 16.76 -13.02
CA VAL A 117 9.37 17.35 -13.77
C VAL A 117 9.62 17.28 -15.27
N SER A 118 10.84 17.57 -15.69
CA SER A 118 11.29 17.51 -17.07
C SER A 118 11.36 16.05 -17.53
N LEU A 119 11.86 15.13 -16.70
CA LEU A 119 11.84 13.70 -17.01
C LEU A 119 10.41 13.15 -17.16
N HIS A 120 9.49 13.53 -16.27
CA HIS A 120 8.09 13.13 -16.38
C HIS A 120 7.36 13.79 -17.56
N THR A 121 7.83 14.97 -17.95
CA THR A 121 7.43 15.62 -19.20
C THR A 121 7.85 14.78 -20.41
N LEU A 122 9.09 14.30 -20.49
CA LEU A 122 9.53 13.38 -21.57
C LEU A 122 8.68 12.13 -21.62
N HIS A 123 8.48 11.50 -20.45
CA HIS A 123 7.62 10.33 -20.32
C HIS A 123 6.22 10.60 -20.89
N SER A 124 5.60 11.71 -20.51
CA SER A 124 4.28 12.12 -21.02
C SER A 124 4.30 12.37 -22.53
N LEU A 125 5.36 12.97 -23.06
CA LEU A 125 5.53 13.21 -24.50
C LEU A 125 5.68 11.90 -25.28
N ARG A 126 6.47 10.93 -24.78
CA ARG A 126 6.61 9.59 -25.38
C ARG A 126 5.25 8.88 -25.51
N GLN A 127 4.34 9.10 -24.56
CA GLN A 127 3.00 8.50 -24.57
C GLN A 127 1.97 9.27 -25.40
N ALA A 128 2.27 10.51 -25.85
CA ALA A 128 1.29 11.38 -26.48
C ALA A 128 0.92 10.95 -27.91
N SER A 129 1.89 10.58 -28.74
CA SER A 129 1.65 10.04 -30.09
C SER A 129 2.89 9.31 -30.65
N PRO A 130 2.72 8.40 -31.63
CA PRO A 130 3.86 7.71 -32.26
C PRO A 130 4.88 8.64 -32.91
N GLN A 131 4.42 9.74 -33.53
CA GLN A 131 5.31 10.72 -34.15
C GLN A 131 6.16 11.47 -33.11
N ILE A 132 5.54 11.87 -31.99
CA ILE A 132 6.27 12.54 -30.90
C ILE A 132 7.26 11.56 -30.25
N TYR A 133 6.87 10.29 -30.10
CA TYR A 133 7.74 9.24 -29.61
C TYR A 133 9.04 9.18 -30.42
N GLU A 134 8.96 9.05 -31.75
CA GLU A 134 10.15 8.97 -32.63
C GLU A 134 11.08 10.19 -32.48
N ILE A 135 10.51 11.39 -32.37
CA ILE A 135 11.28 12.64 -32.18
C ILE A 135 11.96 12.66 -30.81
N VAL A 136 11.25 12.25 -29.76
CA VAL A 136 11.81 12.18 -28.40
C VAL A 136 12.94 11.14 -28.32
N GLU A 137 12.78 9.98 -28.97
CA GLU A 137 13.82 8.95 -29.06
C GLU A 137 15.09 9.46 -29.73
N GLU A 138 14.95 10.11 -30.89
CA GLU A 138 16.07 10.67 -31.65
C GLU A 138 16.78 11.76 -30.83
N TYR A 139 16.00 12.67 -30.23
CA TYR A 139 16.52 13.74 -29.38
C TYR A 139 17.31 13.21 -28.18
N MET A 140 16.73 12.26 -27.45
CA MET A 140 17.32 11.70 -26.24
C MET A 140 18.56 10.87 -26.56
N SER A 141 18.56 10.14 -27.68
CA SER A 141 19.72 9.38 -28.12
C SER A 141 20.96 10.26 -28.34
N ASP A 142 20.80 11.41 -29.03
CA ASP A 142 21.91 12.35 -29.24
C ASP A 142 22.30 13.08 -27.94
N SER A 143 21.31 13.55 -27.19
CA SER A 143 21.52 14.32 -25.96
C SER A 143 22.16 13.51 -24.84
N ALA A 144 21.70 12.27 -24.63
CA ALA A 144 22.27 11.37 -23.63
C ALA A 144 23.74 11.04 -23.93
N GLN A 145 24.10 10.85 -25.20
CA GLN A 145 25.49 10.61 -25.59
C GLN A 145 26.39 11.82 -25.34
N LYS A 146 25.89 13.04 -25.58
CA LYS A 146 26.62 14.28 -25.22
C LYS A 146 26.83 14.37 -23.71
N TRP A 147 25.80 14.05 -22.94
CA TRP A 147 25.85 14.03 -21.48
C TRP A 147 26.85 13.03 -20.93
N ILE A 148 26.81 11.78 -21.41
CA ILE A 148 27.77 10.74 -21.01
C ILE A 148 29.20 11.22 -21.30
N LYS A 149 29.48 11.73 -22.51
CA LYS A 149 30.83 12.23 -22.87
C LYS A 149 31.29 13.41 -22.02
N PHE A 150 30.41 14.37 -21.76
CA PHE A 150 30.72 15.51 -20.90
C PHE A 150 31.12 15.06 -19.50
N LYS A 151 30.42 14.05 -18.98
CA LYS A 151 30.62 13.57 -17.62
C LYS A 151 31.76 12.57 -17.47
N GLU A 152 32.09 11.81 -18.52
CA GLU A 152 33.35 11.09 -18.63
C GLU A 152 34.55 12.07 -18.59
N TYR A 153 34.45 13.21 -19.28
CA TYR A 153 35.48 14.24 -19.23
C TYR A 153 35.62 14.86 -17.83
N GLU A 154 34.51 15.11 -17.13
CA GLU A 154 34.49 15.58 -15.75
C GLU A 154 35.10 14.54 -14.78
N LEU A 155 34.76 13.25 -14.94
CA LEU A 155 35.37 12.13 -14.22
C LEU A 155 36.90 12.13 -14.37
N ASP A 156 37.37 12.18 -15.61
CA ASP A 156 38.80 12.18 -15.92
C ASP A 156 39.49 13.42 -15.35
N PHE A 157 38.82 14.58 -15.38
CA PHE A 157 39.32 15.80 -14.76
C PHE A 157 39.52 15.64 -13.24
N TYR A 158 38.56 15.01 -12.54
CA TYR A 158 38.68 14.73 -11.10
C TYR A 158 39.70 13.64 -10.79
N ARG A 159 39.73 12.53 -11.55
CA ARG A 159 40.71 11.44 -11.39
C ARG A 159 42.15 11.92 -11.55
N ASN A 160 42.40 12.90 -12.42
CA ASN A 160 43.74 13.46 -12.66
C ASN A 160 44.17 14.52 -11.63
N ARG A 161 43.30 14.97 -10.74
CA ARG A 161 43.70 15.78 -9.58
C ARG A 161 44.09 14.83 -8.44
N ASP A 162 45.38 14.75 -8.15
CA ASP A 162 46.08 13.92 -7.13
C ASP A 162 45.56 14.01 -5.66
N HIS A 163 44.37 14.54 -5.40
CA HIS A 163 43.81 14.78 -4.06
C HIS A 163 42.73 13.77 -3.60
N VAL A 164 42.34 12.79 -4.41
CA VAL A 164 41.34 11.77 -4.02
C VAL A 164 42.00 10.45 -3.58
N ARG A 165 43.29 10.47 -3.21
CA ARG A 165 44.05 9.24 -2.96
C ARG A 165 43.89 8.64 -1.56
N ASP A 166 43.20 9.32 -0.64
CA ASP A 166 43.10 8.91 0.77
C ASP A 166 41.65 8.73 1.27
N ASP A 167 40.64 8.70 0.38
CA ASP A 167 39.30 8.28 0.81
C ASP A 167 39.20 6.74 0.79
N PRO A 168 39.05 6.07 1.95
CA PRO A 168 38.96 4.62 2.04
C PRO A 168 37.71 4.03 1.34
N ALA A 169 36.79 4.85 0.82
CA ALA A 169 35.64 4.39 0.03
C ALA A 169 35.99 3.85 -1.38
N GLY A 170 37.25 3.93 -1.81
CA GLY A 170 37.80 3.16 -2.93
C GLY A 170 37.32 3.57 -4.34
N PRO A 171 38.09 3.23 -5.39
CA PRO A 171 37.84 3.67 -6.78
C PRO A 171 36.61 3.01 -7.45
N TRP A 172 35.93 2.08 -6.79
CA TRP A 172 34.79 1.34 -7.36
C TRP A 172 33.44 2.08 -7.23
N GLN A 173 33.33 3.09 -6.36
CA GLN A 173 32.14 3.96 -6.29
C GLN A 173 31.91 4.76 -7.58
N LEU A 174 32.90 4.86 -8.47
CA LEU A 174 32.81 5.64 -9.71
C LEU A 174 32.66 4.80 -10.98
N ASP A 175 32.82 3.46 -10.92
CA ASP A 175 32.67 2.62 -12.12
C ASP A 175 31.21 2.21 -12.39
N VAL A 176 30.31 2.35 -11.41
CA VAL A 176 28.86 2.12 -11.59
C VAL A 176 28.15 3.37 -12.14
N TYR A 177 28.77 4.55 -12.03
CA TYR A 177 28.24 5.77 -12.66
C TYR A 177 29.09 6.15 -13.86
N LYS A 178 28.49 6.14 -15.06
CA LYS A 178 29.08 6.85 -16.22
C LYS A 178 29.16 8.37 -16.01
N ILE A 179 28.61 8.88 -14.91
CA ILE A 179 28.32 10.29 -14.74
C ILE A 179 28.46 10.68 -13.24
N PRO A 180 29.46 11.48 -12.79
CA PRO A 180 29.83 11.56 -11.36
C PRO A 180 29.28 12.77 -10.57
N ASP A 181 28.88 13.86 -11.23
CA ASP A 181 28.58 15.15 -10.53
C ASP A 181 27.27 15.84 -10.98
N LEU A 182 26.13 15.32 -10.57
CA LEU A 182 24.79 15.95 -10.54
C LEU A 182 24.71 16.00 -9.01
N ASP A 183 23.77 16.73 -8.51
CA ASP A 183 23.16 16.34 -7.27
C ASP A 183 22.40 14.97 -7.46
N LYS A 184 23.09 13.92 -7.99
CA LYS A 184 22.70 12.88 -9.00
C LYS A 184 21.83 11.76 -8.50
N THR A 185 21.74 11.56 -7.20
CA THR A 185 20.96 10.45 -6.65
C THR A 185 19.50 10.82 -6.61
N ARG A 186 19.17 12.11 -6.48
CA ARG A 186 17.82 12.56 -6.21
C ARG A 186 16.86 12.30 -7.37
N VAL A 187 17.26 12.51 -8.61
CA VAL A 187 16.35 12.36 -9.77
C VAL A 187 16.07 10.89 -10.08
N PRO A 188 17.07 9.99 -10.18
CA PRO A 188 16.82 8.55 -10.28
C PRO A 188 16.06 8.00 -9.08
N ILE A 189 16.39 8.39 -7.85
CA ILE A 189 15.66 7.96 -6.64
C ILE A 189 14.21 8.46 -6.68
N GLN A 190 13.98 9.72 -7.03
CA GLN A 190 12.62 10.25 -7.18
C GLN A 190 11.88 9.51 -8.29
N ALA A 191 12.51 9.29 -9.44
CA ALA A 191 11.92 8.56 -10.54
C ALA A 191 11.52 7.14 -10.12
N ILE A 192 12.41 6.33 -9.54
CA ILE A 192 12.07 4.96 -9.14
C ILE A 192 10.99 4.90 -8.04
N THR A 193 10.87 5.96 -7.23
CA THR A 193 9.91 6.03 -6.14
C THR A 193 8.58 6.72 -6.50
N SER A 194 8.50 7.42 -7.64
CA SER A 194 7.30 8.13 -8.07
C SER A 194 6.75 7.73 -9.45
N CYS A 195 7.60 7.27 -10.37
CA CYS A 195 7.23 6.88 -11.74
C CYS A 195 8.30 5.96 -12.36
N CYS A 196 8.03 4.66 -12.41
CA CYS A 196 9.01 3.68 -12.90
C CYS A 196 9.35 3.86 -14.39
N GLU A 197 8.46 4.44 -15.19
CA GLU A 197 8.71 4.74 -16.60
C GLU A 197 9.74 5.87 -16.77
N CYS A 198 9.71 6.88 -15.90
CA CYS A 198 10.76 7.89 -15.84
C CYS A 198 12.11 7.25 -15.54
N PHE A 199 12.16 6.30 -14.60
CA PHE A 199 13.38 5.57 -14.29
C PHE A 199 13.84 4.70 -15.48
N ALA A 200 12.89 4.04 -16.15
CA ALA A 200 13.18 3.25 -17.35
C ALA A 200 13.77 4.08 -18.49
N ILE A 201 13.30 5.32 -18.68
CA ILE A 201 13.90 6.26 -19.64
C ILE A 201 15.38 6.50 -19.32
N LEU A 202 15.71 6.72 -18.04
CA LEU A 202 17.10 6.96 -17.64
C LEU A 202 18.00 5.74 -17.92
N ASP A 203 17.50 4.54 -17.68
CA ASP A 203 18.24 3.28 -17.92
C ASP A 203 18.38 2.98 -19.42
N GLU A 204 17.29 3.15 -20.20
CA GLU A 204 17.24 2.97 -21.65
C GLU A 204 18.30 3.84 -22.38
N PHE A 205 18.44 5.10 -21.95
CA PHE A 205 19.47 6.00 -22.49
C PHE A 205 20.84 5.86 -21.82
N SER A 206 21.05 4.82 -20.99
CA SER A 206 22.30 4.54 -20.27
C SER A 206 22.79 5.71 -19.40
N LEU A 207 21.87 6.56 -18.93
CA LEU A 207 22.17 7.64 -18.00
C LEU A 207 22.34 7.09 -16.57
N ILE A 208 21.66 5.99 -16.27
CA ILE A 208 21.83 5.16 -15.08
C ILE A 208 21.91 3.69 -15.48
N SER A 209 22.18 2.82 -14.50
CA SER A 209 21.94 1.39 -14.60
C SER A 209 20.91 0.99 -13.54
N ALA A 210 20.01 0.07 -13.87
CA ALA A 210 19.09 -0.55 -12.90
C ALA A 210 19.83 -1.23 -11.72
N GLU A 211 21.08 -1.67 -11.94
CA GLU A 211 21.98 -2.24 -10.91
C GLU A 211 22.70 -1.14 -10.09
N GLY A 212 22.40 0.12 -10.38
CA GLY A 212 23.07 1.26 -9.78
C GLY A 212 22.77 1.44 -8.29
N PHE A 213 23.72 2.10 -7.64
CA PHE A 213 23.62 2.53 -6.25
C PHE A 213 23.39 4.04 -6.18
N ASP A 214 23.21 4.59 -4.99
CA ASP A 214 23.34 6.01 -4.70
C ASP A 214 24.73 6.32 -4.09
N SER A 215 25.01 7.60 -3.85
CA SER A 215 26.27 8.08 -3.26
C SER A 215 26.54 7.52 -1.86
N ASN A 216 25.53 6.98 -1.18
CA ASN A 216 25.66 6.31 0.12
C ASN A 216 25.82 4.79 -0.02
N GLY A 217 25.94 4.28 -1.25
CA GLY A 217 26.02 2.85 -1.52
C GLY A 217 24.67 2.13 -1.45
N LYS A 218 23.53 2.83 -1.40
CA LYS A 218 22.20 2.22 -1.36
C LYS A 218 21.66 1.97 -2.77
N SER A 219 21.28 0.73 -3.08
CA SER A 219 20.77 0.36 -4.41
C SER A 219 19.45 1.07 -4.74
N PHE A 220 19.19 1.29 -6.03
CA PHE A 220 17.88 1.80 -6.47
C PHE A 220 16.75 0.83 -6.10
N LEU A 221 17.03 -0.48 -6.04
CA LEU A 221 16.09 -1.48 -5.54
C LEU A 221 15.73 -1.22 -4.06
N ALA A 222 16.73 -0.99 -3.21
CA ALA A 222 16.50 -0.70 -1.80
C ALA A 222 15.67 0.59 -1.62
N TRP A 223 15.84 1.59 -2.47
CA TRP A 223 14.98 2.79 -2.49
C TRP A 223 13.54 2.48 -2.93
N ALA A 224 13.36 1.69 -3.98
CA ALA A 224 12.04 1.27 -4.45
C ALA A 224 11.27 0.52 -3.34
N ILE A 225 11.97 -0.39 -2.65
CA ILE A 225 11.41 -1.18 -1.53
C ILE A 225 11.08 -0.29 -0.34
N GLU A 226 12.00 0.58 0.10
CA GLU A 226 11.77 1.48 1.25
C GLU A 226 10.56 2.40 1.04
N LYS A 227 10.35 2.87 -0.20
CA LYS A 227 9.18 3.70 -0.54
C LYS A 227 7.94 2.90 -0.89
N ASN A 228 7.96 1.57 -0.71
CA ASN A 228 6.87 0.66 -1.04
C ASN A 228 6.37 0.82 -2.50
N HIS A 229 7.29 1.10 -3.42
CA HIS A 229 6.97 1.31 -4.83
C HIS A 229 7.07 -0.02 -5.59
N GLN A 230 5.96 -0.77 -5.59
CA GLN A 230 5.89 -2.13 -6.12
C GLN A 230 6.26 -2.22 -7.61
N PHE A 231 5.79 -1.28 -8.44
CA PHE A 231 6.11 -1.24 -9.86
C PHE A 231 7.60 -1.03 -10.12
N GLY A 232 8.24 -0.11 -9.39
CA GLY A 232 9.68 0.12 -9.50
C GLY A 232 10.49 -1.10 -9.05
N THR A 233 10.09 -1.72 -7.94
CA THR A 233 10.70 -2.95 -7.43
C THR A 233 10.67 -4.07 -8.47
N ASN A 234 9.48 -4.34 -9.02
CA ASN A 234 9.29 -5.38 -10.03
C ASN A 234 10.03 -5.05 -11.33
N TRP A 235 10.02 -3.78 -11.76
CA TRP A 235 10.73 -3.36 -12.95
C TRP A 235 12.24 -3.61 -12.83
N ILE A 236 12.87 -3.27 -11.70
CA ILE A 236 14.30 -3.53 -11.48
C ILE A 236 14.58 -5.03 -11.52
N ILE A 237 13.77 -5.83 -10.82
CA ILE A 237 13.89 -7.30 -10.83
C ILE A 237 13.80 -7.84 -12.25
N ASP A 238 13.03 -7.21 -13.14
CA ASP A 238 12.86 -7.66 -14.52
C ASP A 238 14.04 -7.32 -15.40
N GLN A 239 14.54 -6.10 -15.27
CA GLN A 239 15.65 -5.61 -16.10
C GLN A 239 16.98 -6.25 -15.73
N VAL A 240 17.28 -6.38 -14.43
CA VAL A 240 18.60 -6.83 -13.97
C VAL A 240 18.75 -8.34 -14.21
N PRO A 241 19.72 -8.83 -15.01
CA PRO A 241 19.89 -10.25 -15.32
C PRO A 241 20.06 -11.13 -14.08
N ALA A 242 19.63 -12.39 -14.13
CA ALA A 242 19.66 -13.27 -12.96
C ALA A 242 21.09 -13.61 -12.51
N GLU A 243 22.04 -13.61 -13.45
CA GLU A 243 23.45 -13.90 -13.25
C GLU A 243 24.24 -12.69 -12.71
N SER A 244 23.58 -11.55 -12.53
CA SER A 244 24.21 -10.33 -12.03
C SER A 244 24.71 -10.52 -10.60
N GLU A 245 25.94 -10.04 -10.32
CA GLU A 245 26.47 -9.99 -8.96
C GLU A 245 25.68 -9.03 -8.06
N PHE A 246 24.83 -8.17 -8.64
CA PHE A 246 23.90 -7.30 -7.92
C PHE A 246 22.99 -8.08 -6.94
N TRP A 247 22.66 -9.33 -7.27
CA TRP A 247 21.81 -10.17 -6.41
C TRP A 247 22.55 -10.85 -5.29
N LYS A 248 23.86 -11.02 -5.44
CA LYS A 248 24.68 -11.77 -4.47
C LYS A 248 24.91 -10.92 -3.22
N PRO A 249 25.04 -11.54 -2.04
CA PRO A 249 25.55 -10.85 -0.87
C PRO A 249 26.99 -10.42 -1.15
N GLY A 250 27.17 -9.17 -1.59
CA GLY A 250 28.50 -8.64 -1.86
C GLY A 250 29.32 -8.59 -0.58
N SER A 251 30.58 -9.04 -0.63
CA SER A 251 31.53 -8.89 0.48
C SER A 251 31.92 -7.43 0.74
N GLU A 252 31.57 -6.51 -0.16
CA GLU A 252 31.97 -5.09 -0.12
C GLU A 252 30.78 -4.12 -0.14
N VAL A 253 29.65 -4.50 -0.74
CA VAL A 253 28.39 -3.74 -0.70
C VAL A 253 27.62 -4.26 0.50
N GLY A 254 27.52 -3.47 1.57
CA GLY A 254 27.05 -3.91 2.88
C GLY A 254 25.76 -4.74 2.85
N GLU A 255 25.55 -5.53 3.92
CA GLU A 255 24.38 -6.41 4.10
C GLU A 255 23.02 -5.74 3.82
N GLU A 256 22.98 -4.41 3.91
CA GLU A 256 21.85 -3.52 3.63
C GLU A 256 21.38 -3.50 2.16
N ASN A 257 22.10 -4.12 1.23
CA ASN A 257 21.68 -4.21 -0.19
C ASN A 257 21.31 -5.62 -0.65
N HIS A 258 21.29 -6.61 0.24
CA HIS A 258 20.90 -7.95 -0.14
C HIS A 258 19.43 -7.99 -0.60
N ALA A 259 19.20 -8.19 -1.90
CA ALA A 259 17.89 -8.01 -2.52
C ALA A 259 16.78 -8.89 -1.91
N LEU A 260 17.01 -10.20 -1.78
CA LEU A 260 16.03 -11.10 -1.15
C LEU A 260 15.75 -10.72 0.31
N ARG A 261 16.79 -10.42 1.09
CA ARG A 261 16.66 -9.94 2.47
C ARG A 261 15.80 -8.67 2.56
N LEU A 262 16.07 -7.68 1.72
CA LEU A 262 15.29 -6.43 1.66
C LEU A 262 13.81 -6.70 1.34
N LEU A 263 13.54 -7.61 0.40
CA LEU A 263 12.17 -8.00 0.04
C LEU A 263 11.46 -8.71 1.20
N VAL A 264 12.18 -9.54 1.96
CA VAL A 264 11.65 -10.19 3.19
C VAL A 264 11.38 -9.17 4.29
N GLU A 265 12.29 -8.23 4.53
CA GLU A 265 12.14 -7.19 5.56
C GLU A 265 10.94 -6.29 5.29
N ALA A 266 10.71 -5.98 4.02
CA ALA A 266 9.56 -5.21 3.55
C ALA A 266 8.28 -6.03 3.39
N SER A 267 8.32 -7.35 3.58
CA SER A 267 7.20 -8.26 3.34
C SER A 267 6.59 -8.10 1.92
N ASN A 268 7.44 -7.84 0.92
CA ASN A 268 7.02 -7.66 -0.47
C ASN A 268 6.92 -9.01 -1.17
N SER A 269 5.76 -9.67 -1.02
CA SER A 269 5.51 -11.01 -1.56
C SER A 269 5.75 -11.11 -3.07
N ASP A 270 5.18 -10.20 -3.84
CA ASP A 270 5.26 -10.25 -5.30
C ASP A 270 6.69 -10.06 -5.81
N GLY A 271 7.42 -9.08 -5.25
CA GLY A 271 8.82 -8.86 -5.57
C GLY A 271 9.69 -10.04 -5.16
N PHE A 272 9.45 -10.61 -3.96
CA PHE A 272 10.17 -11.79 -3.49
C PHE A 272 9.96 -12.98 -4.42
N HIS A 273 8.70 -13.35 -4.70
CA HIS A 273 8.38 -14.47 -5.59
C HIS A 273 8.97 -14.30 -6.98
N ARG A 274 8.92 -13.08 -7.53
CA ARG A 274 9.48 -12.76 -8.85
C ARG A 274 10.99 -12.92 -8.89
N LEU A 275 11.71 -12.33 -7.94
CA LEU A 275 13.16 -12.43 -7.86
C LEU A 275 13.58 -13.87 -7.59
N TRP A 276 12.96 -14.53 -6.62
CA TRP A 276 13.22 -15.93 -6.29
C TRP A 276 13.06 -16.84 -7.51
N SER A 277 11.92 -16.75 -8.21
CA SER A 277 11.68 -17.54 -9.42
C SER A 277 12.71 -17.28 -10.51
N LYS A 278 13.09 -16.01 -10.68
CA LYS A 278 14.10 -15.60 -11.66
C LYS A 278 15.47 -16.21 -11.35
N LEU A 279 15.90 -16.17 -10.09
CA LEU A 279 17.19 -16.71 -9.67
C LEU A 279 17.22 -18.24 -9.72
N ILE A 280 16.13 -18.93 -9.34
CA ILE A 280 16.03 -20.39 -9.46
C ILE A 280 16.13 -20.84 -10.93
N VAL A 281 15.38 -20.21 -11.83
CA VAL A 281 15.38 -20.60 -13.25
C VAL A 281 16.77 -20.44 -13.88
N ALA A 282 17.56 -19.48 -13.38
CA ALA A 282 18.92 -19.23 -13.84
C ALA A 282 19.99 -20.05 -13.12
N ASP A 283 19.63 -20.87 -12.13
CA ASP A 283 20.59 -21.58 -11.26
C ASP A 283 21.61 -20.62 -10.60
N ALA A 284 21.13 -19.44 -10.20
CA ALA A 284 21.95 -18.33 -9.72
C ALA A 284 22.00 -18.20 -8.18
N LEU A 285 21.32 -19.09 -7.45
CA LEU A 285 21.31 -19.12 -5.98
C LEU A 285 22.27 -20.18 -5.46
N GLU A 286 23.34 -19.74 -4.79
CA GLU A 286 24.20 -20.65 -4.04
C GLU A 286 23.61 -20.87 -2.63
N THR A 287 23.80 -22.05 -2.04
CA THR A 287 23.26 -22.35 -0.69
C THR A 287 23.74 -21.34 0.36
N SER A 288 24.99 -20.86 0.23
CA SER A 288 25.56 -19.84 1.12
C SER A 288 24.85 -18.48 1.02
N ASP A 289 24.19 -18.17 -0.11
CA ASP A 289 23.44 -16.92 -0.26
C ASP A 289 22.18 -16.90 0.60
N LEU A 290 21.77 -18.07 1.12
CA LEU A 290 20.58 -18.24 1.94
C LEU A 290 20.90 -18.42 3.43
N ASP A 291 22.18 -18.33 3.84
CA ASP A 291 22.60 -18.56 5.22
C ASP A 291 21.83 -17.68 6.24
N TRP A 292 21.51 -16.44 5.86
CA TRP A 292 20.74 -15.52 6.70
C TRP A 292 19.31 -16.00 6.96
N MET A 293 18.72 -16.81 6.08
CA MET A 293 17.37 -17.37 6.26
C MET A 293 17.30 -18.40 7.41
N HIS A 294 18.44 -18.89 7.91
CA HIS A 294 18.43 -19.74 9.11
C HIS A 294 18.11 -18.97 10.39
N SER A 295 18.15 -17.63 10.37
CA SER A 295 17.73 -16.80 11.50
C SER A 295 16.22 -16.89 11.72
N ASP A 296 15.82 -17.15 12.97
CA ASP A 296 14.41 -17.13 13.40
C ASP A 296 13.67 -15.86 12.96
N TYR A 297 14.36 -14.71 12.97
CA TYR A 297 13.77 -13.44 12.52
C TYR A 297 13.29 -13.49 11.07
N TYR A 298 14.12 -13.99 10.16
CA TYR A 298 13.79 -14.03 8.73
C TYR A 298 12.79 -15.12 8.40
N LYS A 299 12.88 -16.29 9.07
CA LYS A 299 11.86 -17.33 8.97
C LYS A 299 10.48 -16.81 9.37
N LEU A 300 10.39 -16.12 10.51
CA LEU A 300 9.14 -15.50 10.97
C LEU A 300 8.61 -14.47 9.96
N LYS A 301 9.49 -13.63 9.41
CA LYS A 301 9.12 -12.67 8.37
C LYS A 301 8.62 -13.33 7.09
N LEU A 302 9.29 -14.39 6.62
CA LEU A 302 8.84 -15.17 5.46
C LEU A 302 7.44 -15.75 5.70
N CYS A 303 7.18 -16.28 6.91
CA CYS A 303 5.85 -16.79 7.27
C CYS A 303 4.73 -15.74 7.15
N THR A 304 5.02 -14.44 7.15
CA THR A 304 4.00 -13.39 6.99
C THR A 304 3.43 -13.26 5.58
N PHE A 305 4.09 -13.80 4.55
CA PHE A 305 3.64 -13.57 3.16
C PHE A 305 3.93 -14.70 2.17
N VAL A 306 4.80 -15.67 2.51
CA VAL A 306 5.19 -16.77 1.63
C VAL A 306 4.05 -17.77 1.47
N THR A 307 3.89 -18.34 0.27
CA THR A 307 2.91 -19.41 0.00
C THR A 307 3.41 -20.77 0.48
N GLY A 308 2.50 -21.73 0.69
CA GLY A 308 2.86 -23.10 1.08
C GLY A 308 3.78 -23.79 0.06
N GLU A 309 3.60 -23.53 -1.24
CA GLU A 309 4.44 -24.10 -2.30
C GLU A 309 5.89 -23.61 -2.20
N LEU A 310 6.07 -22.31 -1.99
CA LEU A 310 7.40 -21.74 -1.84
C LEU A 310 8.04 -22.17 -0.51
N ALA A 311 7.25 -22.32 0.57
CA ALA A 311 7.72 -22.88 1.83
C ALA A 311 8.22 -24.33 1.66
N ASN A 312 7.52 -25.14 0.86
CA ASN A 312 7.97 -26.49 0.50
C ASN A 312 9.28 -26.47 -0.30
N ILE A 313 9.43 -25.54 -1.26
CA ILE A 313 10.71 -25.38 -1.99
C ILE A 313 11.85 -25.06 -1.02
N PHE A 314 11.66 -24.15 -0.07
CA PHE A 314 12.68 -23.87 0.94
C PHE A 314 13.06 -25.11 1.76
N LEU A 315 12.07 -25.92 2.13
CA LEU A 315 12.30 -27.12 2.92
C LEU A 315 12.99 -28.23 2.11
N ASP A 316 12.47 -28.53 0.93
CA ASP A 316 12.88 -29.69 0.13
C ASP A 316 14.21 -29.44 -0.61
N ASP A 317 14.38 -28.25 -1.20
CA ASP A 317 15.53 -27.94 -2.05
C ASP A 317 16.68 -27.28 -1.27
N HIS A 318 16.38 -26.64 -0.14
CA HIS A 318 17.37 -25.85 0.62
C HIS A 318 17.50 -26.25 2.09
N GLU A 319 16.76 -27.25 2.58
CA GLU A 319 16.75 -27.68 3.99
C GLU A 319 16.39 -26.55 4.98
N ILE A 320 15.68 -25.51 4.53
CA ILE A 320 15.25 -24.37 5.35
C ILE A 320 13.78 -24.57 5.75
N ASN A 321 13.57 -25.11 6.94
CA ASN A 321 12.22 -25.14 7.53
C ASN A 321 11.88 -23.76 8.12
N ILE A 322 11.00 -23.00 7.46
CA ILE A 322 10.52 -21.71 7.98
C ILE A 322 9.44 -21.87 9.07
N GLY A 323 8.86 -23.07 9.20
CA GLY A 323 7.77 -23.37 10.13
C GLY A 323 8.20 -23.77 11.55
N ASP A 324 9.48 -24.06 11.76
CA ASP A 324 10.00 -24.61 13.03
C ASP A 324 10.36 -23.54 14.08
N VAL A 325 10.16 -22.26 13.77
CA VAL A 325 10.49 -21.17 14.71
C VAL A 325 9.62 -21.27 15.95
N GLY A 326 10.28 -21.33 17.10
CA GLY A 326 9.62 -21.52 18.39
C GLY A 326 9.76 -22.93 18.97
N LYS A 327 10.05 -23.94 18.16
CA LYS A 327 10.11 -25.35 18.60
C LYS A 327 11.09 -25.56 19.77
N TYR A 328 12.31 -25.05 19.64
CA TYR A 328 13.34 -25.16 20.67
C TYR A 328 12.96 -24.49 22.00
N TYR A 329 12.24 -23.36 21.94
CA TYR A 329 11.80 -22.67 23.15
C TYR A 329 10.73 -23.46 23.91
N LEU A 330 9.97 -24.28 23.20
CA LEU A 330 8.90 -25.11 23.78
C LEU A 330 9.43 -26.43 24.31
N ASP A 331 10.44 -27.03 23.67
CA ASP A 331 11.05 -28.27 24.12
C ASP A 331 12.03 -28.09 25.29
N SER A 332 12.35 -26.85 25.68
CA SER A 332 13.17 -26.58 26.86
C SER A 332 12.50 -27.16 28.12
N PRO A 333 13.19 -27.96 28.95
CA PRO A 333 12.64 -28.58 30.17
C PRO A 333 11.97 -27.59 31.13
N GLN A 334 12.36 -26.32 31.08
CA GLN A 334 11.83 -25.23 31.91
C GLN A 334 10.41 -24.80 31.51
N SER A 335 9.92 -25.17 30.32
CA SER A 335 8.54 -24.86 29.86
C SER A 335 7.51 -25.88 30.37
N ARG A 336 7.93 -27.11 30.70
CA ARG A 336 7.04 -28.25 30.99
C ARG A 336 6.41 -28.21 32.37
N ASP A 337 7.03 -27.53 33.33
CA ASP A 337 6.58 -27.53 34.72
C ASP A 337 5.50 -26.47 35.03
N GLY A 338 5.02 -25.74 34.02
CA GLY A 338 4.00 -24.69 34.21
C GLY A 338 4.46 -23.50 35.05
N GLU A 339 5.70 -23.52 35.54
CA GLU A 339 6.37 -22.37 36.11
C GLU A 339 6.82 -21.46 34.96
N ARG A 340 6.30 -20.23 34.97
CA ARG A 340 6.53 -19.23 33.92
C ARG A 340 8.02 -19.18 33.56
N PRO A 341 8.36 -19.11 32.25
CA PRO A 341 9.72 -18.80 31.83
C PRO A 341 10.16 -17.56 32.62
N LEU A 342 11.27 -17.69 33.35
CA LEU A 342 11.87 -16.59 34.07
C LEU A 342 11.95 -15.40 33.12
N ARG A 343 11.30 -14.28 33.51
CA ARG A 343 11.62 -12.95 32.99
C ARG A 343 13.12 -12.76 33.20
N THR A 344 13.91 -13.07 32.19
CA THR A 344 15.20 -12.43 32.05
C THR A 344 14.85 -11.08 31.46
N ASP A 345 15.00 -10.02 32.25
CA ASP A 345 14.63 -8.64 31.90
C ASP A 345 15.40 -8.11 30.66
N ASP A 346 16.28 -8.92 30.07
CA ASP A 346 17.19 -8.57 28.98
C ASP A 346 16.65 -8.85 27.55
N ASP A 347 15.55 -9.59 27.38
CA ASP A 347 14.81 -9.64 26.10
C ASP A 347 13.29 -9.82 26.30
N PRO A 348 12.53 -8.71 26.34
CA PRO A 348 11.08 -8.73 26.57
C PRO A 348 10.28 -9.21 25.35
N SER A 349 10.91 -9.60 24.24
CA SER A 349 10.16 -10.02 23.05
C SER A 349 9.35 -11.29 23.34
N PRO A 350 8.04 -11.30 23.03
CA PRO A 350 7.26 -12.53 23.11
C PRO A 350 7.90 -13.58 22.18
N VAL A 351 8.06 -14.82 22.64
CA VAL A 351 8.45 -15.93 21.74
C VAL A 351 7.27 -16.18 20.83
N THR A 352 7.28 -15.50 19.71
CA THR A 352 6.32 -15.64 18.63
C THR A 352 6.78 -16.79 17.75
N THR A 353 5.88 -17.73 17.46
CA THR A 353 6.17 -18.89 16.60
C THR A 353 5.74 -18.60 15.16
N SER A 354 6.18 -19.43 14.20
CA SER A 354 5.77 -19.32 12.79
C SER A 354 4.24 -19.31 12.63
N TRP A 355 3.53 -20.09 13.45
CA TRP A 355 2.06 -20.08 13.50
C TRP A 355 1.46 -18.70 13.83
N HIS A 356 2.05 -17.94 14.76
CA HIS A 356 1.49 -16.65 15.17
C HIS A 356 1.64 -15.59 14.06
N GLU A 357 2.81 -15.53 13.42
CA GLU A 357 3.08 -14.57 12.32
C GLU A 357 2.26 -14.91 11.07
N ALA A 358 2.24 -16.18 10.68
CA ALA A 358 1.42 -16.64 9.55
C ALA A 358 -0.07 -16.37 9.79
N ALA A 359 -0.57 -16.73 10.97
CA ALA A 359 -1.96 -16.51 11.32
C ALA A 359 -2.35 -15.03 11.29
N LYS A 360 -1.45 -14.14 11.71
CA LYS A 360 -1.74 -12.69 11.77
C LYS A 360 -1.70 -12.01 10.41
N TYR A 361 -0.71 -12.33 9.58
CA TYR A 361 -0.38 -11.50 8.42
C TYR A 361 -0.53 -12.20 7.08
N ASN A 362 -0.43 -13.54 7.03
CA ASN A 362 -0.33 -14.24 5.76
C ASN A 362 -1.69 -14.53 5.14
N PRO A 363 -2.00 -13.95 3.96
CA PRO A 363 -3.30 -14.14 3.32
C PRO A 363 -3.44 -15.50 2.60
N ASN A 364 -2.39 -16.33 2.57
CA ASN A 364 -2.41 -17.59 1.83
C ASN A 364 -2.75 -18.76 2.77
N GLU A 365 -3.79 -19.54 2.47
CA GLU A 365 -4.20 -20.69 3.31
C GLU A 365 -3.19 -21.84 3.30
N ASN A 366 -2.46 -22.03 2.19
CA ASN A 366 -1.53 -23.15 2.01
C ASN A 366 -0.34 -23.06 2.97
N ILE A 367 -0.01 -21.86 3.49
CA ILE A 367 1.01 -21.74 4.53
C ILE A 367 0.58 -22.44 5.82
N LEU A 368 -0.71 -22.44 6.17
CA LEU A 368 -1.21 -23.07 7.39
C LEU A 368 -1.19 -24.59 7.25
N ILE A 369 -1.47 -25.09 6.04
CA ILE A 369 -1.29 -26.51 5.70
C ILE A 369 0.17 -26.91 5.83
N PHE A 370 1.09 -26.13 5.24
CA PHE A 370 2.53 -26.36 5.40
C PHE A 370 2.95 -26.39 6.88
N LEU A 371 2.46 -25.45 7.70
CA LEU A 371 2.79 -25.41 9.12
C LEU A 371 2.25 -26.64 9.87
N ASP A 372 1.04 -27.11 9.58
CA ASP A 372 0.48 -28.32 10.17
C ASP A 372 1.33 -29.57 9.86
N GLU A 373 1.80 -29.67 8.61
CA GLU A 373 2.59 -30.82 8.14
C GLU A 373 4.06 -30.78 8.61
N HIS A 374 4.67 -29.60 8.69
CA HIS A 374 6.13 -29.47 8.80
C HIS A 374 6.65 -28.69 10.01
N SER A 375 5.83 -27.93 10.74
CA SER A 375 6.32 -27.18 11.91
C SER A 375 6.69 -28.09 13.09
N GLY A 376 5.91 -29.17 13.27
CA GLY A 376 5.94 -29.97 14.50
C GLY A 376 5.49 -29.19 15.74
N ILE A 377 4.80 -28.06 15.57
CA ILE A 377 4.26 -27.20 16.62
C ILE A 377 2.73 -27.25 16.55
N ASP A 378 2.06 -27.43 17.70
CA ASP A 378 0.60 -27.44 17.80
C ASP A 378 0.00 -26.06 17.43
N PRO A 379 -1.03 -25.96 16.57
CA PRO A 379 -1.69 -24.69 16.26
C PRO A 379 -2.38 -24.02 17.47
N ASN A 380 -2.56 -24.73 18.59
CA ASN A 380 -3.02 -24.18 19.88
C ASN A 380 -1.89 -23.62 20.75
N ILE A 381 -0.68 -23.56 20.20
CA ILE A 381 0.49 -23.14 20.97
C ILE A 381 0.28 -21.75 21.59
N ARG A 382 0.77 -21.56 22.81
CA ARG A 382 0.74 -20.25 23.48
C ARG A 382 2.13 -19.62 23.48
N ASN A 383 2.21 -18.35 23.08
CA ASN A 383 3.44 -17.57 23.26
C ASN A 383 3.66 -17.18 24.74
N ARG A 384 4.74 -16.43 25.01
CA ARG A 384 5.07 -15.92 26.37
C ARG A 384 3.97 -15.04 26.99
N LEU A 385 3.09 -14.44 26.18
CA LEU A 385 1.95 -13.63 26.64
C LEU A 385 0.70 -14.48 26.90
N GLY A 386 0.75 -15.77 26.59
CA GLY A 386 -0.38 -16.69 26.67
C GLY A 386 -1.35 -16.56 25.50
N LEU A 387 -0.98 -15.85 24.43
CA LEU A 387 -1.78 -15.70 23.21
C LEU A 387 -1.56 -16.92 22.31
N THR A 388 -2.61 -17.35 21.61
CA THR A 388 -2.55 -18.43 20.61
C THR A 388 -2.57 -17.88 19.18
N PRO A 389 -2.20 -18.68 18.17
CA PRO A 389 -2.32 -18.30 16.76
C PRO A 389 -3.71 -17.78 16.36
N ILE A 390 -4.80 -18.40 16.84
CA ILE A 390 -6.17 -17.92 16.53
C ILE A 390 -6.46 -16.53 17.11
N MET A 391 -5.82 -16.16 18.23
CA MET A 391 -5.90 -14.81 18.78
C MET A 391 -5.18 -13.79 17.89
N TYR A 392 -4.02 -14.18 17.34
CA TYR A 392 -3.26 -13.37 16.40
C TYR A 392 -4.00 -13.21 15.06
N ALA A 393 -4.63 -14.27 14.53
CA ALA A 393 -5.48 -14.20 13.35
C ALA A 393 -6.66 -13.24 13.54
N ALA A 394 -7.33 -13.31 14.70
CA ALA A 394 -8.43 -12.44 15.03
C ALA A 394 -8.01 -10.96 15.13
N GLU A 395 -6.85 -10.68 15.74
CA GLU A 395 -6.28 -9.33 15.85
C GLU A 395 -5.78 -8.79 14.50
N GLY A 396 -5.17 -9.65 13.67
CA GLY A 396 -4.70 -9.31 12.33
C GLY A 396 -5.81 -9.24 11.28
N GLU A 397 -7.05 -9.54 11.66
CA GLU A 397 -8.21 -9.53 10.77
C GLU A 397 -8.08 -10.52 9.59
N ASN A 398 -7.28 -11.59 9.79
CA ASN A 398 -7.00 -12.57 8.76
C ASN A 398 -8.12 -13.62 8.71
N SER A 399 -9.09 -13.40 7.82
CA SER A 399 -10.29 -14.24 7.74
C SER A 399 -10.00 -15.68 7.37
N ILE A 400 -8.98 -15.92 6.54
CA ILE A 400 -8.55 -17.26 6.12
C ILE A 400 -7.96 -18.01 7.31
N ALA A 401 -7.05 -17.38 8.05
CA ALA A 401 -6.47 -18.01 9.23
C ALA A 401 -7.48 -18.24 10.35
N VAL A 402 -8.43 -17.32 10.58
CA VAL A 402 -9.52 -17.53 11.54
C VAL A 402 -10.37 -18.73 11.15
N GLN A 403 -10.78 -18.83 9.88
CA GLN A 403 -11.60 -19.95 9.40
C GLN A 403 -10.86 -21.28 9.57
N TRP A 404 -9.61 -21.34 9.13
CA TRP A 404 -8.80 -22.55 9.22
C TRP A 404 -8.59 -22.93 10.69
N LEU A 405 -8.09 -22.02 11.52
CA LEU A 405 -7.79 -22.29 12.93
C LEU A 405 -9.05 -22.60 13.75
N SER A 406 -10.23 -22.09 13.40
CA SER A 406 -11.47 -22.43 14.12
C SER A 406 -11.81 -23.93 14.00
N LEU A 407 -11.29 -24.63 12.98
CA LEU A 407 -11.48 -26.07 12.82
C LEU A 407 -10.52 -26.92 13.68
N TYR A 408 -9.37 -26.37 14.07
CA TYR A 408 -8.27 -27.11 14.69
C TYR A 408 -7.85 -26.56 16.07
N ALA A 409 -8.32 -25.36 16.42
CA ALA A 409 -7.98 -24.66 17.64
C ALA A 409 -9.23 -24.22 18.40
N ASP A 410 -9.15 -24.20 19.72
CA ASP A 410 -10.27 -23.79 20.57
C ASP A 410 -10.46 -22.25 20.55
N PRO A 411 -11.56 -21.72 20.00
CA PRO A 411 -11.81 -20.29 19.98
C PRO A 411 -12.19 -19.73 21.37
N LEU A 412 -12.53 -20.58 22.35
CA LEU A 412 -12.89 -20.21 23.72
C LEU A 412 -11.69 -19.97 24.63
N VAL A 413 -10.48 -20.16 24.12
CA VAL A 413 -9.25 -19.99 24.87
C VAL A 413 -9.16 -18.58 25.47
N THR A 414 -8.94 -18.51 26.78
CA THR A 414 -8.82 -17.25 27.53
C THR A 414 -7.36 -16.85 27.76
N LEU A 415 -7.14 -15.57 28.03
CA LEU A 415 -5.84 -15.02 28.40
C LEU A 415 -5.50 -15.34 29.87
N PRO A 416 -4.33 -15.93 30.16
CA PRO A 416 -3.97 -16.32 31.53
C PRO A 416 -3.57 -15.13 32.42
N SER A 417 -3.19 -13.99 31.84
CA SER A 417 -2.54 -12.88 32.54
C SER A 417 -3.50 -11.85 33.15
N ARG A 418 -4.80 -11.98 32.93
CA ARG A 418 -5.81 -11.02 33.40
C ARG A 418 -7.08 -11.75 33.87
N PRO A 419 -7.23 -12.04 35.16
CA PRO A 419 -8.42 -12.73 35.69
C PRO A 419 -9.72 -11.95 35.45
N GLU A 420 -9.65 -10.62 35.36
CA GLU A 420 -10.76 -9.75 34.94
C GLU A 420 -11.13 -9.86 33.44
N THR A 421 -10.29 -10.49 32.61
CA THR A 421 -10.55 -10.80 31.19
C THR A 421 -10.52 -12.31 30.93
N GLN A 422 -11.12 -13.12 31.82
CA GLN A 422 -11.45 -14.53 31.58
C GLN A 422 -12.50 -14.68 30.46
N PHE A 423 -12.25 -14.06 29.31
CA PHE A 423 -13.10 -14.13 28.13
C PHE A 423 -12.31 -14.67 26.95
N PRO A 424 -12.98 -15.39 26.04
CA PRO A 424 -12.39 -15.79 24.77
C PRO A 424 -11.88 -14.58 24.01
N TYR A 425 -10.56 -14.39 23.98
CA TYR A 425 -9.96 -13.19 23.42
C TYR A 425 -10.19 -13.11 21.91
N ALA A 426 -10.00 -14.23 21.21
CA ALA A 426 -10.19 -14.32 19.77
C ALA A 426 -11.64 -13.95 19.37
N LEU A 427 -12.63 -14.53 20.06
CA LEU A 427 -14.04 -14.22 19.85
C LEU A 427 -14.36 -12.74 20.09
N LYS A 428 -13.81 -12.16 21.16
CA LYS A 428 -13.97 -10.72 21.44
C LYS A 428 -13.37 -9.87 20.32
N ALA A 429 -12.16 -10.17 19.87
CA ALA A 429 -11.48 -9.42 18.81
C ALA A 429 -12.29 -9.46 17.50
N VAL A 430 -12.75 -10.65 17.08
CA VAL A 430 -13.59 -10.80 15.88
C VAL A 430 -14.94 -10.10 16.02
N ALA A 431 -15.58 -10.17 17.18
CA ALA A 431 -16.84 -9.45 17.42
C ALA A 431 -16.68 -7.93 17.24
N GLN A 432 -15.56 -7.39 17.71
CA GLN A 432 -15.26 -5.95 17.73
C GLN A 432 -14.71 -5.41 16.40
N ASN A 433 -14.25 -6.30 15.52
CA ASN A 433 -13.67 -5.97 14.22
C ASN A 433 -14.75 -5.48 13.22
N HIS A 434 -14.43 -4.49 12.39
CA HIS A 434 -15.35 -3.92 11.38
C HIS A 434 -14.82 -3.97 9.95
N SER A 435 -13.78 -4.77 9.71
CA SER A 435 -13.26 -5.03 8.38
C SER A 435 -14.25 -5.76 7.50
N TYR A 436 -14.02 -5.62 6.19
CA TYR A 436 -14.65 -6.43 5.17
C TYR A 436 -14.29 -7.90 5.45
N ASN A 437 -15.29 -8.78 5.63
CA ASN A 437 -15.18 -10.19 6.07
C ASN A 437 -15.23 -10.46 7.59
N SER A 438 -15.35 -9.44 8.45
CA SER A 438 -15.42 -9.68 9.90
C SER A 438 -16.66 -10.49 10.33
N ASP A 439 -17.73 -10.46 9.55
CA ASP A 439 -18.93 -11.30 9.68
C ASP A 439 -18.65 -12.77 9.33
N THR A 440 -17.88 -13.04 8.28
CA THR A 440 -17.47 -14.41 7.92
C THR A 440 -16.54 -15.03 8.97
N MET A 441 -15.62 -14.23 9.52
CA MET A 441 -14.78 -14.63 10.66
C MET A 441 -15.63 -14.97 11.88
N TRP A 442 -16.63 -14.13 12.15
CA TRP A 442 -17.54 -14.33 13.27
C TRP A 442 -18.35 -15.61 13.10
N GLU A 443 -18.92 -15.83 11.92
CA GLU A 443 -19.65 -17.04 11.60
C GLU A 443 -18.81 -18.30 11.78
N ALA A 444 -17.59 -18.31 11.24
CA ALA A 444 -16.68 -19.44 11.37
C ALA A 444 -16.32 -19.75 12.83
N MET A 445 -16.08 -18.71 13.64
CA MET A 445 -15.85 -18.90 15.08
C MET A 445 -17.09 -19.46 15.77
N LEU A 446 -18.29 -18.96 15.45
CA LEU A 446 -19.53 -19.47 16.04
C LEU A 446 -19.79 -20.93 15.66
N ASP A 447 -19.45 -21.35 14.45
CA ASP A 447 -19.60 -22.75 14.01
C ASP A 447 -18.63 -23.70 14.70
N ALA A 448 -17.48 -23.21 15.13
CA ALA A 448 -16.52 -23.97 15.92
C ALA A 448 -16.89 -24.07 17.41
N LEU A 449 -17.86 -23.28 17.90
CA LEU A 449 -18.25 -23.33 19.30
C LEU A 449 -19.07 -24.60 19.62
N PRO A 450 -18.83 -25.23 20.78
CA PRO A 450 -19.69 -26.33 21.23
C PRO A 450 -21.11 -25.82 21.49
N THR A 451 -22.12 -26.65 21.24
CA THR A 451 -23.54 -26.27 21.40
C THR A 451 -23.87 -25.73 22.79
N GLU A 452 -23.19 -26.23 23.81
CA GLU A 452 -23.31 -25.83 25.22
C GLU A 452 -22.91 -24.37 25.45
N ALA A 453 -22.05 -23.80 24.60
CA ALA A 453 -21.68 -22.39 24.68
C ALA A 453 -22.87 -21.45 24.39
N PHE A 454 -23.84 -21.90 23.59
CA PHE A 454 -25.07 -21.15 23.30
C PHE A 454 -26.16 -21.33 24.36
N ASP A 455 -26.03 -22.36 25.20
CA ASP A 455 -26.91 -22.58 26.34
C ASP A 455 -26.53 -21.74 27.57
N ASP A 456 -25.29 -21.23 27.62
CA ASP A 456 -24.85 -20.27 28.62
C ASP A 456 -25.31 -18.84 28.22
N PHE A 457 -26.42 -18.41 28.80
CA PHE A 457 -26.98 -17.09 28.56
C PHE A 457 -26.02 -15.95 28.94
N LEU A 458 -25.14 -16.15 29.93
CA LEU A 458 -24.16 -15.14 30.29
C LEU A 458 -23.10 -15.01 29.19
N MET A 459 -22.70 -16.12 28.57
CA MET A 459 -21.80 -16.12 27.42
C MET A 459 -22.44 -15.43 26.21
N ALA A 460 -23.68 -15.79 25.88
CA ALA A 460 -24.45 -15.14 24.81
C ALA A 460 -24.57 -13.62 25.03
N GLN A 461 -24.90 -13.19 26.24
CA GLN A 461 -24.97 -11.78 26.63
C GLN A 461 -23.63 -11.06 26.36
N LYS A 462 -22.51 -11.69 26.72
CA LYS A 462 -21.17 -11.14 26.53
C LYS A 462 -20.79 -11.02 25.06
N MET A 463 -21.11 -12.03 24.25
CA MET A 463 -20.89 -11.98 22.80
C MET A 463 -21.62 -10.79 22.16
N PHE A 464 -22.90 -10.55 22.51
CA PHE A 464 -23.61 -9.34 22.07
C PHE A 464 -22.94 -8.06 22.56
N ASN A 465 -22.52 -8.02 23.82
CA ASN A 465 -21.83 -6.85 24.37
C ASN A 465 -20.52 -6.56 23.63
N PHE A 466 -19.77 -7.57 23.19
CA PHE A 466 -18.56 -7.35 22.39
C PHE A 466 -18.88 -6.70 21.05
N ILE A 467 -19.93 -7.13 20.36
CA ILE A 467 -20.38 -6.50 19.10
C ILE A 467 -20.76 -5.03 19.36
N ILE A 468 -21.52 -4.77 20.42
CA ILE A 468 -21.94 -3.40 20.82
C ILE A 468 -20.72 -2.53 21.19
N ASP A 469 -19.76 -3.08 21.92
CA ASP A 469 -18.55 -2.37 22.33
C ASP A 469 -17.65 -2.05 21.14
N GLY A 470 -17.61 -2.93 20.13
CA GLY A 470 -16.96 -2.67 18.85
C GLY A 470 -17.58 -1.47 18.15
N LEU A 471 -18.92 -1.42 18.06
CA LEU A 471 -19.61 -0.27 17.48
C LEU A 471 -19.30 1.02 18.23
N TRP A 472 -19.33 0.99 19.55
CA TRP A 472 -18.97 2.15 20.36
C TRP A 472 -17.55 2.65 20.06
N ALA A 473 -16.57 1.73 20.03
CA ALA A 473 -15.17 2.05 19.74
C ALA A 473 -14.95 2.65 18.34
N ALA A 474 -15.81 2.31 17.36
CA ALA A 474 -15.79 2.89 16.02
C ALA A 474 -16.34 4.33 15.94
N GLY A 475 -16.54 5.01 17.08
CA GLY A 475 -16.95 6.41 17.15
C GLY A 475 -18.47 6.62 17.06
N PHE A 476 -19.25 5.61 17.45
CA PHE A 476 -20.70 5.74 17.63
C PHE A 476 -21.00 6.19 19.07
N GLU A 477 -20.62 7.42 19.40
CA GLU A 477 -21.06 8.04 20.65
C GLU A 477 -22.60 8.15 20.70
N PRO A 478 -23.21 8.14 21.91
CA PRO A 478 -24.65 8.19 22.05
C PRO A 478 -25.12 9.56 21.57
N ARG A 479 -26.12 9.56 20.70
CA ARG A 479 -26.66 10.75 20.01
C ARG A 479 -26.60 12.02 20.86
N ASP A 480 -25.76 12.96 20.45
CA ASP A 480 -25.97 14.37 20.74
C ASP A 480 -27.33 14.76 20.13
N PRO A 481 -28.27 15.40 20.85
CA PRO A 481 -29.62 15.75 20.36
C PRO A 481 -29.66 16.69 19.13
N HIS A 482 -28.52 17.11 18.60
CA HIS A 482 -28.45 17.96 17.41
C HIS A 482 -28.46 17.16 16.09
N PRO A 483 -29.13 17.67 15.04
CA PRO A 483 -29.14 17.04 13.72
C PRO A 483 -27.73 17.10 13.10
N GLN A 484 -27.06 15.95 13.05
CA GLN A 484 -25.77 15.78 12.40
C GLN A 484 -25.95 15.52 10.89
N PRO A 485 -24.92 15.82 10.07
CA PRO A 485 -24.87 15.45 8.65
C PRO A 485 -25.04 13.94 8.43
N PRO A 486 -25.34 13.50 7.17
CA PRO A 486 -25.42 12.08 6.83
C PRO A 486 -24.18 11.32 7.30
N LEU A 487 -24.39 10.10 7.82
CA LEU A 487 -23.32 9.25 8.30
C LEU A 487 -22.31 9.00 7.16
N PRO A 488 -20.99 9.13 7.41
CA PRO A 488 -19.97 8.69 6.46
C PRO A 488 -20.22 7.24 6.03
N GLU A 489 -19.96 6.89 4.77
CA GLU A 489 -20.23 5.56 4.20
C GLU A 489 -19.67 4.42 5.07
N ASN A 490 -18.49 4.60 5.65
CA ASN A 490 -17.86 3.64 6.56
C ASN A 490 -18.74 3.29 7.78
N ARG A 491 -19.53 4.24 8.30
CA ARG A 491 -20.43 3.98 9.44
C ARG A 491 -21.61 3.08 9.07
N ILE A 492 -22.13 3.20 7.84
CA ILE A 492 -23.24 2.36 7.38
C ILE A 492 -22.78 0.90 7.30
N ILE A 493 -21.58 0.68 6.75
CA ILE A 493 -20.97 -0.65 6.62
C ILE A 493 -20.76 -1.27 8.01
N THR A 494 -20.17 -0.52 8.96
CA THR A 494 -19.97 -0.99 10.34
C THR A 494 -21.28 -1.40 11.03
N MET A 495 -22.35 -0.61 10.89
CA MET A 495 -23.66 -0.97 11.45
C MET A 495 -24.24 -2.23 10.81
N PHE A 496 -24.09 -2.39 9.48
CA PHE A 496 -24.55 -3.57 8.76
C PHE A 496 -23.82 -4.83 9.24
N LEU A 497 -22.49 -4.79 9.33
CA LEU A 497 -21.69 -5.92 9.82
C LEU A 497 -22.05 -6.31 11.26
N ALA A 498 -22.26 -5.34 12.15
CA ALA A 498 -22.69 -5.63 13.52
C ALA A 498 -24.10 -6.23 13.60
N ALA A 499 -25.02 -5.78 12.74
CA ALA A 499 -26.35 -6.36 12.63
C ALA A 499 -26.28 -7.81 12.14
N GLU A 500 -25.44 -8.09 11.13
CA GLU A 500 -25.22 -9.44 10.61
C GLU A 500 -24.66 -10.37 11.67
N LYS A 501 -23.61 -9.95 12.40
CA LYS A 501 -23.06 -10.72 13.53
C LYS A 501 -24.08 -11.01 14.62
N CYS A 502 -24.93 -10.03 14.95
CA CYS A 502 -26.02 -10.22 15.91
C CYS A 502 -27.05 -11.24 15.39
N GLN A 503 -27.37 -11.22 14.10
CA GLN A 503 -28.29 -12.17 13.47
C GLN A 503 -27.71 -13.59 13.47
N GLN A 504 -26.44 -13.74 13.08
CA GLN A 504 -25.72 -15.01 13.10
C GLN A 504 -25.66 -15.61 14.51
N LEU A 505 -25.42 -14.79 15.54
CA LEU A 505 -25.48 -15.24 16.93
C LEU A 505 -26.91 -15.65 17.32
N THR A 506 -27.91 -14.81 17.00
CA THR A 506 -29.32 -15.08 17.34
C THR A 506 -29.80 -16.41 16.74
N ASN A 507 -29.36 -16.75 15.52
CA ASN A 507 -29.74 -17.99 14.84
C ASN A 507 -29.26 -19.27 15.57
N ARG A 508 -28.24 -19.17 16.42
CA ARG A 508 -27.66 -20.30 17.17
C ARG A 508 -28.17 -20.38 18.61
N LEU A 509 -28.89 -19.37 19.09
CA LEU A 509 -29.42 -19.35 20.46
C LEU A 509 -30.72 -20.18 20.58
N PRO A 510 -30.92 -20.87 21.71
CA PRO A 510 -32.14 -21.64 21.93
C PRO A 510 -33.35 -20.73 22.12
N GLU A 511 -34.57 -21.21 21.83
CA GLU A 511 -35.82 -20.41 21.95
C GLU A 511 -36.01 -19.79 23.34
N ARG A 512 -35.53 -20.45 24.39
CA ARG A 512 -35.57 -19.94 25.79
C ARG A 512 -34.73 -18.69 26.02
N TRP A 513 -33.87 -18.30 25.09
CA TRP A 513 -33.20 -17.00 25.10
C TRP A 513 -34.20 -15.85 24.93
N GLU A 514 -35.28 -16.07 24.17
CA GLU A 514 -36.37 -15.11 24.06
C GLU A 514 -37.00 -14.88 25.43
N ASP A 515 -37.13 -13.61 25.81
CA ASP A 515 -37.63 -13.14 27.10
C ASP A 515 -36.71 -13.42 28.32
N SER A 516 -35.47 -13.87 28.09
CA SER A 516 -34.45 -13.97 29.16
C SER A 516 -34.04 -12.60 29.72
N LEU A 517 -33.55 -12.58 30.96
CA LEU A 517 -33.06 -11.35 31.61
C LEU A 517 -31.86 -10.77 30.84
N GLU A 518 -31.03 -11.66 30.30
CA GLU A 518 -29.84 -11.36 29.52
C GLU A 518 -30.20 -10.70 28.19
N GLN A 519 -31.20 -11.23 27.46
CA GLN A 519 -31.70 -10.59 26.24
C GLN A 519 -32.27 -9.19 26.54
N VAL A 520 -33.04 -9.04 27.62
CA VAL A 520 -33.57 -7.73 28.04
C VAL A 520 -32.44 -6.75 28.35
N SER A 521 -31.38 -7.23 29.00
CA SER A 521 -30.18 -6.43 29.32
C SER A 521 -29.44 -5.97 28.05
N VAL A 522 -29.19 -6.88 27.10
CA VAL A 522 -28.57 -6.56 25.79
C VAL A 522 -29.42 -5.55 25.04
N THR A 523 -30.74 -5.76 24.98
CA THR A 523 -31.67 -4.87 24.29
C THR A 523 -31.69 -3.49 24.92
N ALA A 524 -31.67 -3.40 26.26
CA ALA A 524 -31.58 -2.13 26.96
C ALA A 524 -30.27 -1.40 26.67
N ARG A 525 -29.14 -2.13 26.67
CA ARG A 525 -27.82 -1.59 26.33
C ARG A 525 -27.78 -1.06 24.90
N ALA A 526 -28.22 -1.85 23.91
CA ALA A 526 -28.27 -1.43 22.51
C ALA A 526 -29.14 -0.17 22.32
N ARG A 527 -30.31 -0.10 22.99
CA ARG A 527 -31.17 1.09 22.97
C ARG A 527 -30.51 2.32 23.57
N ASN A 528 -29.77 2.17 24.68
CA ASN A 528 -29.04 3.28 25.30
C ASN A 528 -27.97 3.87 24.36
N PHE A 529 -27.42 3.05 23.47
CA PHE A 529 -26.50 3.48 22.43
C PHE A 529 -27.19 3.95 21.13
N GLY A 530 -28.53 4.01 21.10
CA GLY A 530 -29.29 4.46 19.94
C GLY A 530 -29.36 3.43 18.80
N TYR A 531 -29.03 2.17 19.07
CA TYR A 531 -29.04 1.07 18.10
C TYR A 531 -30.42 0.42 18.06
N SER A 532 -31.17 0.66 16.98
CA SER A 532 -32.51 0.07 16.74
C SER A 532 -32.50 -1.12 15.78
N PHE A 533 -31.32 -1.59 15.36
CA PHE A 533 -31.17 -2.63 14.32
C PHE A 533 -31.16 -4.07 14.85
N LEU A 534 -31.26 -4.30 16.16
CA LEU A 534 -31.41 -5.66 16.68
C LEU A 534 -32.64 -6.31 16.02
N PRO A 535 -32.54 -7.56 15.53
CA PRO A 535 -33.53 -8.14 14.66
C PRO A 535 -34.94 -8.08 15.28
N PRO A 536 -35.99 -7.82 14.48
CA PRO A 536 -37.35 -7.70 14.98
C PRO A 536 -37.83 -8.89 15.82
N SER A 537 -37.28 -10.10 15.58
CA SER A 537 -37.51 -11.30 16.40
C SER A 537 -37.10 -11.10 17.86
N MET A 538 -35.99 -10.40 18.14
CA MET A 538 -35.59 -10.03 19.51
C MET A 538 -36.47 -8.96 20.15
N ILE A 539 -37.31 -8.26 19.37
CA ILE A 539 -38.18 -7.18 19.84
C ILE A 539 -39.64 -7.66 19.96
N ARG A 540 -40.02 -8.80 19.36
CA ARG A 540 -41.40 -9.06 18.92
C ARG A 540 -42.42 -9.42 20.00
N ARG A 541 -42.07 -9.97 21.17
CA ARG A 541 -43.10 -10.47 22.11
C ARG A 541 -43.58 -9.49 23.19
N ARG A 542 -42.87 -8.38 23.44
CA ARG A 542 -43.30 -7.42 24.48
C ARG A 542 -44.42 -6.46 24.04
N TYR A 543 -44.70 -6.36 22.74
CA TYR A 543 -45.79 -5.53 22.20
C TYR A 543 -47.15 -6.25 22.20
N GLU A 544 -47.15 -7.58 22.03
CA GLU A 544 -48.37 -8.40 22.02
C GLU A 544 -48.81 -8.81 23.44
N ALA A 545 -47.86 -8.97 24.38
CA ALA A 545 -48.20 -9.28 25.78
C ALA A 545 -48.78 -8.08 26.57
N ASN A 546 -48.49 -6.84 26.16
CA ASN A 546 -49.00 -5.62 26.81
C ASN A 546 -50.27 -5.05 26.16
N THR A 547 -50.82 -5.72 25.14
CA THR A 547 -52.09 -5.34 24.50
C THR A 547 -53.18 -6.37 24.81
N LYS A 548 -53.58 -6.47 26.10
CA LYS A 548 -54.91 -6.97 26.47
C LYS A 548 -55.90 -5.80 26.62
N PRO A 549 -57.20 -6.02 26.36
CA PRO A 549 -58.09 -5.04 25.75
C PRO A 549 -58.68 -4.08 26.79
N GLY A 550 -58.67 -2.77 26.50
CA GLY A 550 -59.42 -1.82 27.34
C GLY A 550 -58.97 -0.36 27.39
N ARG A 551 -58.11 0.13 26.48
CA ARG A 551 -57.85 1.58 26.34
C ARG A 551 -57.97 2.04 24.89
N PRO A 552 -58.46 3.27 24.65
CA PRO A 552 -58.74 3.75 23.30
C PRO A 552 -57.44 3.90 22.51
N GLU A 553 -57.52 3.49 21.24
CA GLU A 553 -56.42 3.54 20.27
C GLU A 553 -55.79 4.94 20.24
N LEU A 554 -54.48 5.03 20.51
CA LEU A 554 -53.67 6.15 20.04
C LEU A 554 -53.46 5.99 18.53
N PRO A 555 -53.38 7.09 17.77
CA PRO A 555 -53.31 7.02 16.32
C PRO A 555 -52.06 6.27 15.89
N LYS A 556 -52.25 5.25 15.06
CA LYS A 556 -51.17 4.45 14.46
C LYS A 556 -50.17 5.40 13.77
N PRO A 557 -48.85 5.28 14.02
CA PRO A 557 -47.89 5.98 13.20
C PRO A 557 -48.01 5.45 11.76
N LYS A 558 -48.00 6.38 10.79
CA LYS A 558 -47.97 6.02 9.37
C LYS A 558 -46.75 5.14 9.09
N PRO A 559 -46.87 4.12 8.22
CA PRO A 559 -45.73 3.29 7.87
C PRO A 559 -44.71 4.16 7.13
N THR A 560 -43.53 4.33 7.72
CA THR A 560 -42.33 4.69 6.98
C THR A 560 -41.72 3.39 6.47
N ASP A 561 -42.36 2.82 5.45
CA ASP A 561 -41.69 1.95 4.50
C ASP A 561 -40.81 2.86 3.64
N ASP A 562 -39.47 2.77 3.75
CA ASP A 562 -38.55 3.02 2.60
C ASP A 562 -37.04 3.02 2.87
N LEU A 563 -36.55 2.67 4.07
CA LEU A 563 -35.09 2.63 4.29
C LEU A 563 -34.45 1.26 4.07
N PHE A 564 -35.17 0.14 4.28
CA PHE A 564 -34.59 -1.21 4.12
C PHE A 564 -34.78 -1.81 2.72
N THR A 565 -35.85 -1.47 2.00
CA THR A 565 -36.15 -2.04 0.68
C THR A 565 -35.30 -1.42 -0.44
N ASN A 566 -34.92 -0.15 -0.29
CA ASN A 566 -34.09 0.56 -1.29
C ASN A 566 -32.59 0.22 -1.21
N PHE A 567 -32.11 -0.34 -0.11
CA PHE A 567 -30.70 -0.74 0.02
C PHE A 567 -30.40 -2.10 -0.62
N ALA A 568 -31.36 -3.04 -0.59
CA ALA A 568 -31.21 -4.35 -1.21
C ALA A 568 -31.16 -4.31 -2.75
N SER A 569 -31.64 -3.24 -3.38
CA SER A 569 -31.59 -3.05 -4.84
C SER A 569 -30.27 -2.45 -5.34
N LEU A 570 -29.47 -1.82 -4.47
CA LEU A 570 -28.18 -1.21 -4.84
C LEU A 570 -27.05 -2.23 -5.03
N PHE A 571 -27.14 -3.43 -4.42
CA PHE A 571 -26.08 -4.44 -4.46
C PHE A 571 -26.41 -5.73 -5.23
N ARG A 572 -27.60 -5.84 -5.84
CA ARG A 572 -27.91 -6.92 -6.80
C ARG A 572 -27.55 -6.52 -8.24
N ARG A 573 -26.26 -6.28 -8.48
CA ARG A 573 -25.66 -6.43 -9.81
C ARG A 573 -24.39 -7.27 -9.69
N ARG A 574 -24.55 -8.59 -9.67
CA ARG A 574 -23.48 -9.48 -10.13
C ARG A 574 -23.36 -9.30 -11.66
N PRO A 575 -22.16 -9.17 -12.22
CA PRO A 575 -22.00 -9.36 -13.66
C PRO A 575 -22.20 -10.86 -13.94
N GLN A 576 -23.26 -11.20 -14.67
CA GLN A 576 -23.35 -12.47 -15.38
C GLN A 576 -22.69 -12.26 -16.75
N GLY A 577 -21.54 -12.89 -16.94
CA GLY A 577 -20.98 -13.33 -18.23
C GLY A 577 -20.53 -12.26 -19.21
N LEU A 578 -19.21 -12.08 -19.35
CA LEU A 578 -18.39 -12.67 -20.42
C LEU A 578 -16.92 -12.59 -20.03
#